data_AF-A0A1Y1K4J8-F1
#
_entry.id   AF-A0A1Y1K4J8-F1
#
_cell.length_a   1.000
_cell.length_b   1.000
_cell.length_c   1.000
_cell.angle_alpha   90.00
_cell.angle_beta   90.00
_cell.angle_gamma   90.00
#
_symmetry.space_group_name_H-M   'P 1'
#
loop_
_entity.id
_entity.type
_entity.pdbx_description
1 polymer ?
#
loop_
_entity_poly.entity_id
_entity_poly.type
_entity_poly.pdbx_seq_one_letter_code
_entity_poly.pdbx_strand_id
1 'polypeptide(L)'
;WEWYYPYHYAPFAADFKDLANMDIVFEKGRVSKPFEQLMSVLPAASRHALPEVFHPLMTDEDSEIIDFYPEDFEVDLNGKKMAWQGVALLPFIDMPRLLAAVQSKYPLLSSAEAARNATGRDVLLLSDNNGSMYDDILTKFYSKRQECSKFKLNPKNSDGLSGKVEKRDDYVPHGALQYPLARGAMPNLDYDKSVS
;
A
#
# COMPACT_ATOMS: atom_id res chain seq x y z
N TRP A 1 1.89 13.16 3.09
CA TRP A 1 2.54 11.90 2.71
C TRP A 1 4.05 12.02 2.62
N GLU A 2 4.60 13.17 2.23
CA GLU A 2 6.06 13.34 2.09
C GLU A 2 6.74 14.07 3.27
N TRP A 3 5.97 14.79 4.09
CA TRP A 3 6.53 15.45 5.28
C TRP A 3 7.09 14.42 6.27
N TYR A 4 8.28 14.70 6.79
CA TYR A 4 8.93 13.95 7.87
C TYR A 4 9.73 14.91 8.75
N TYR A 5 10.12 14.46 9.94
CA TYR A 5 10.98 15.20 10.85
C TYR A 5 12.46 14.82 10.59
N PRO A 6 13.32 15.73 10.06
CA PRO A 6 14.64 15.39 9.55
C PRO A 6 15.72 15.40 10.65
N TYR A 7 15.37 14.97 11.85
CA TYR A 7 16.31 14.85 12.98
C TYR A 7 16.00 13.58 13.77
N HIS A 8 17.02 12.92 14.28
CA HIS A 8 16.86 11.73 15.11
C HIS A 8 16.41 12.04 16.55
N TYR A 9 16.54 13.29 17.00
CA TYR A 9 16.26 13.71 18.37
C TYR A 9 15.30 14.89 18.42
N ALA A 10 14.47 14.92 19.47
CA ALA A 10 13.62 16.07 19.77
C ALA A 10 14.45 17.20 20.40
N PRO A 11 14.07 18.48 20.19
CA PRO A 11 14.67 19.60 20.90
C PRO A 11 14.21 19.64 22.37
N PHE A 12 14.86 20.48 23.20
CA PHE A 12 14.43 20.63 24.58
C PHE A 12 13.14 21.45 24.66
N ALA A 13 12.32 21.20 25.69
CA ALA A 13 11.10 21.96 25.95
C ALA A 13 11.36 23.49 26.06
N ALA A 14 12.52 23.88 26.58
CA ALA A 14 12.92 25.28 26.72
C ALA A 14 13.13 26.01 25.37
N ASP A 15 13.36 25.26 24.29
CA ASP A 15 13.58 25.79 22.94
C ASP A 15 12.24 26.09 22.22
N PHE A 16 11.13 25.54 22.71
CA PHE A 16 9.78 25.78 22.17
C PHE A 16 9.23 27.14 22.61
N LYS A 17 9.79 28.21 22.06
CA LYS A 17 9.33 29.59 22.25
C LYS A 17 8.59 30.09 21.01
N ASP A 18 7.67 31.04 21.21
CA ASP A 18 6.97 31.77 20.13
C ASP A 18 6.24 30.91 19.10
N LEU A 19 5.78 29.70 19.48
CA LEU A 19 5.11 28.75 18.59
C LEU A 19 3.85 29.31 17.92
N ALA A 20 3.17 30.26 18.56
CA ALA A 20 1.95 30.89 18.02
C ALA A 20 2.20 31.64 16.70
N ASN A 21 3.44 32.02 16.42
CA ASN A 21 3.83 32.74 15.20
C ASN A 21 4.40 31.80 14.12
N MET A 22 4.45 30.48 14.35
CA MET A 22 4.93 29.55 13.34
C MET A 22 3.93 29.41 12.20
N ASP A 23 4.39 29.65 10.98
CA ASP A 23 3.63 29.34 9.78
C ASP A 23 3.77 27.85 9.44
N ILE A 24 2.72 27.08 9.71
CA ILE A 24 2.70 25.63 9.50
C ILE A 24 1.99 25.35 8.18
N VAL A 25 2.79 25.07 7.16
CA VAL A 25 2.31 24.71 5.82
C VAL A 25 2.60 23.24 5.55
N PHE A 26 1.58 22.51 5.15
CA PHE A 26 1.73 21.13 4.67
C PHE A 26 1.50 21.06 3.18
N GLU A 27 2.48 20.51 2.46
CA GLU A 27 2.31 20.17 1.06
C GLU A 27 1.64 18.80 0.94
N LYS A 28 0.62 18.73 0.08
CA LYS A 28 -0.04 17.47 -0.24
C LYS A 28 0.89 16.62 -1.11
N GLY A 29 1.73 15.82 -0.46
CA GLY A 29 2.59 14.86 -1.14
C GLY A 29 1.84 13.70 -1.80
N ARG A 30 2.58 12.82 -2.48
CA ARG A 30 2.04 11.61 -3.14
C ARG A 30 2.11 10.38 -2.24
N VAL A 31 1.24 9.41 -2.51
CA VAL A 31 1.38 8.08 -1.91
C VAL A 31 2.47 7.32 -2.67
N SER A 32 3.48 6.84 -1.96
CA SER A 32 4.52 5.98 -2.53
C SER A 32 3.91 4.70 -3.07
N LYS A 33 4.37 4.25 -4.24
CA LYS A 33 4.02 2.93 -4.77
C LYS A 33 4.60 1.83 -3.87
N PRO A 34 4.03 0.61 -3.88
CA PRO A 34 4.50 -0.48 -3.04
C PRO A 34 6.01 -0.70 -3.07
N PHE A 35 6.63 -0.74 -4.26
CA PHE A 35 8.07 -0.93 -4.36
C PHE A 35 8.89 0.31 -3.98
N GLU A 36 8.38 1.52 -4.18
CA GLU A 36 9.05 2.74 -3.71
C GLU A 36 9.13 2.75 -2.17
N GLN A 37 8.04 2.35 -1.51
CA GLN A 37 8.00 2.21 -0.05
C GLN A 37 8.90 1.07 0.44
N LEU A 38 8.90 -0.09 -0.22
CA LEU A 38 9.78 -1.19 0.18
C LEU A 38 11.26 -0.82 0.03
N MET A 39 11.61 -0.11 -1.05
CA MET A 39 12.96 0.40 -1.25
C MET A 39 13.34 1.47 -0.22
N SER A 40 12.39 2.20 0.38
CA SER A 40 12.69 3.20 1.40
C SER A 40 12.75 2.65 2.84
N VAL A 41 12.31 1.41 3.07
CA VAL A 41 12.20 0.84 4.44
C VAL A 41 12.98 -0.44 4.66
N LEU A 42 13.28 -1.21 3.61
CA LEU A 42 13.97 -2.48 3.75
C LEU A 42 15.49 -2.30 3.73
N PRO A 43 16.22 -3.03 4.60
CA PRO A 43 17.66 -3.17 4.43
C PRO A 43 17.97 -4.09 3.23
N ALA A 44 19.20 -4.01 2.71
CA ALA A 44 19.66 -4.82 1.58
C ALA A 44 19.52 -6.34 1.82
N ALA A 45 19.66 -6.80 3.07
CA ALA A 45 19.46 -8.20 3.46
C ALA A 45 18.03 -8.73 3.19
N SER A 46 17.05 -7.82 3.16
CA SER A 46 15.63 -8.14 2.91
C SER A 46 15.22 -7.97 1.44
N ARG A 47 16.17 -7.82 0.51
CA ARG A 47 15.90 -7.63 -0.93
C ARG A 47 15.03 -8.72 -1.56
N HIS A 48 14.97 -9.92 -1.00
CA HIS A 48 14.10 -11.01 -1.45
C HIS A 48 12.59 -10.65 -1.46
N ALA A 49 12.17 -9.60 -0.74
CA ALA A 49 10.80 -9.08 -0.77
C ALA A 49 10.51 -8.20 -2.01
N LEU A 50 11.53 -7.83 -2.77
CA LEU A 50 11.47 -6.98 -3.96
C LEU A 50 11.75 -7.80 -5.24
N PRO A 51 11.23 -7.37 -6.40
CA PRO A 51 11.69 -7.85 -7.71
C PRO A 51 13.21 -7.81 -7.86
N GLU A 52 13.79 -8.81 -8.52
CA GLU A 52 15.24 -8.95 -8.72
C GLU A 52 15.86 -7.74 -9.43
N VAL A 53 15.10 -7.05 -10.29
CA VAL A 53 15.56 -5.85 -11.01
C VAL A 53 15.96 -4.70 -10.10
N PHE A 54 15.50 -4.68 -8.85
CA PHE A 54 15.88 -3.66 -7.86
C PHE A 54 17.05 -4.07 -6.99
N HIS A 55 17.41 -5.36 -6.92
CA HIS A 55 18.43 -5.85 -5.98
C HIS A 55 19.78 -5.13 -6.16
N PRO A 56 20.28 -4.90 -7.39
CA PRO A 56 21.55 -4.18 -7.58
C PRO A 56 21.54 -2.77 -6.98
N LEU A 57 20.38 -2.10 -6.93
CA LEU A 57 20.30 -0.77 -6.33
C LEU A 57 20.65 -0.74 -4.84
N MET A 58 20.48 -1.88 -4.15
CA MET A 58 20.73 -2.01 -2.71
C MET A 58 22.08 -2.66 -2.38
N THR A 59 22.78 -3.23 -3.37
CA THR A 59 23.93 -4.12 -3.12
C THR A 59 25.14 -3.82 -3.96
N ASP A 60 24.96 -3.17 -5.11
CA ASP A 60 26.06 -2.84 -6.01
C ASP A 60 26.75 -1.57 -5.50
N GLU A 61 28.07 -1.59 -5.37
CA GLU A 61 28.86 -0.47 -4.87
C GLU A 61 28.75 0.76 -5.78
N ASP A 62 28.50 0.53 -7.07
CA ASP A 62 28.31 1.58 -8.09
C ASP A 62 26.86 2.12 -8.16
N SER A 63 25.95 1.64 -7.29
CA SER A 63 24.56 2.14 -7.26
C SER A 63 24.49 3.59 -6.78
N GLU A 64 23.70 4.41 -7.50
CA GLU A 64 23.46 5.83 -7.20
C GLU A 64 22.75 6.10 -5.85
N ILE A 65 22.27 5.04 -5.21
CA ILE A 65 21.58 5.08 -3.91
C ILE A 65 22.13 4.05 -2.92
N ILE A 66 23.34 3.52 -3.15
CA ILE A 66 23.94 2.51 -2.26
C ILE A 66 24.11 3.02 -0.82
N ASP A 67 24.35 4.32 -0.66
CA ASP A 67 24.55 4.99 0.62
C ASP A 67 23.29 5.00 1.52
N PHE A 68 22.11 4.67 0.97
CA PHE A 68 20.90 4.47 1.77
C PHE A 68 20.83 3.12 2.46
N TYR A 69 21.70 2.17 2.10
CA TYR A 69 21.66 0.78 2.58
C TYR A 69 22.95 0.36 3.30
N PRO A 70 23.36 1.05 4.38
CA PRO A 70 24.52 0.63 5.14
C PRO A 70 24.28 -0.76 5.75
N GLU A 71 25.29 -1.63 5.71
CA GLU A 71 25.23 -2.95 6.35
C GLU A 71 25.29 -2.82 7.88
N ASP A 72 26.14 -1.91 8.36
CA ASP A 72 26.30 -1.57 9.78
C ASP A 72 25.92 -0.10 10.03
N PHE A 73 25.26 0.17 11.15
CA PHE A 73 24.93 1.52 11.60
C PHE A 73 24.99 1.62 13.13
N GLU A 74 25.21 2.83 13.63
CA GLU A 74 25.31 3.07 15.06
C GLU A 74 23.92 3.12 15.72
N VAL A 75 23.83 2.58 16.93
CA VAL A 75 22.65 2.70 17.80
C VAL A 75 23.05 3.48 19.05
N ASP A 76 22.59 4.72 19.14
CA ASP A 76 22.80 5.54 20.33
C ASP A 76 21.80 5.15 21.42
N LEU A 77 22.30 4.64 22.54
CA LEU A 77 21.45 4.27 23.68
C LEU A 77 20.75 5.47 24.32
N ASN A 78 21.29 6.69 24.19
CA ASN A 78 20.71 7.93 24.72
C ASN A 78 20.22 7.77 26.19
N GLY A 79 21.08 7.22 27.04
CA GLY A 79 20.81 6.96 28.45
C GLY A 79 19.88 5.77 28.75
N LYS A 80 19.51 4.97 27.74
CA LYS A 80 18.72 3.74 27.89
C LYS A 80 19.61 2.52 28.11
N LYS A 81 18.98 1.46 28.61
CA LYS A 81 19.69 0.23 29.01
C LYS A 81 19.78 -0.81 27.89
N MET A 82 18.78 -0.86 27.02
CA MET A 82 18.67 -1.89 25.98
C MET A 82 18.72 -1.26 24.59
N ALA A 83 19.38 -1.92 23.64
CA ALA A 83 19.57 -1.41 22.28
C ALA A 83 18.25 -1.09 21.54
N TRP A 84 17.18 -1.86 21.77
CA TRP A 84 15.86 -1.60 21.17
C TRP A 84 15.19 -0.32 21.68
N GLN A 85 15.72 0.29 22.76
CA GLN A 85 15.30 1.60 23.26
C GLN A 85 16.16 2.74 22.71
N GLY A 86 17.29 2.40 22.07
CA GLY A 86 18.19 3.36 21.47
C GLY A 86 17.69 3.90 20.14
N VAL A 87 18.42 4.87 19.62
CA VAL A 87 18.14 5.55 18.36
C VAL A 87 19.07 4.99 17.29
N ALA A 88 18.49 4.40 16.24
CA ALA A 88 19.24 3.96 15.07
C ALA A 88 19.66 5.17 14.23
N LEU A 89 20.96 5.40 14.11
CA LEU A 89 21.54 6.52 13.36
C LEU A 89 21.69 6.15 11.88
N LEU A 90 20.54 5.97 11.22
CA LEU A 90 20.48 5.74 9.78
C LEU A 90 20.46 7.08 9.02
N PRO A 91 21.05 7.14 7.80
CA PRO A 91 20.88 8.30 6.94
C PRO A 91 19.42 8.48 6.55
N PHE A 92 18.97 9.73 6.44
CA PHE A 92 17.66 10.02 5.87
C PHE A 92 17.71 9.86 4.36
N ILE A 93 16.69 9.21 3.80
CA ILE A 93 16.59 8.99 2.36
C ILE A 93 16.23 10.29 1.64
N ASP A 94 17.02 10.64 0.62
CA ASP A 94 16.62 11.62 -0.39
C ASP A 94 15.59 10.98 -1.31
N MET A 95 14.32 11.27 -1.04
CA MET A 95 13.19 10.67 -1.76
C MET A 95 13.26 10.93 -3.28
N PRO A 96 13.47 12.16 -3.79
CA PRO A 96 13.69 12.38 -5.22
C PRO A 96 14.76 11.46 -5.84
N ARG A 97 15.91 11.26 -5.17
CA ARG A 97 16.98 10.39 -5.67
C ARG A 97 16.59 8.92 -5.68
N LEU A 98 15.98 8.44 -4.58
CA LEU A 98 15.43 7.07 -4.50
C LEU A 98 14.44 6.81 -5.64
N LEU A 99 13.53 7.75 -5.86
CA LEU A 99 12.47 7.61 -6.85
C LEU A 99 13.01 7.57 -8.27
N ALA A 100 14.00 8.42 -8.60
CA ALA A 100 14.65 8.39 -9.91
C ALA A 100 15.28 7.02 -10.19
N ALA A 101 16.04 6.49 -9.23
CA ALA A 101 16.70 5.19 -9.34
C ALA A 101 15.69 4.04 -9.50
N VAL A 102 14.67 4.00 -8.65
CA VAL A 102 13.63 2.96 -8.66
C VAL A 102 12.79 3.02 -9.93
N GLN A 103 12.35 4.21 -10.34
CA GLN A 103 11.50 4.38 -11.53
C GLN A 103 12.25 4.05 -12.83
N SER A 104 13.58 4.23 -12.86
CA SER A 104 14.41 3.80 -14.00
C SER A 104 14.30 2.31 -14.30
N LYS A 105 14.01 1.48 -13.29
CA LYS A 105 13.87 0.02 -13.42
C LYS A 105 12.45 -0.43 -13.76
N TYR A 106 11.44 0.45 -13.73
CA TYR A 106 10.05 0.08 -14.02
C TYR A 106 9.83 -0.58 -15.39
N PRO A 107 10.51 -0.15 -16.47
CA PRO A 107 10.39 -0.82 -17.77
C PRO A 107 10.84 -2.29 -17.78
N LEU A 108 11.62 -2.71 -16.77
CA LEU A 108 12.14 -4.07 -16.64
C LEU A 108 11.21 -5.00 -15.85
N LEU A 109 10.14 -4.46 -15.24
CA LEU A 109 9.19 -5.25 -14.46
C LEU A 109 8.35 -6.14 -15.37
N SER A 110 8.11 -7.37 -14.94
CA SER A 110 7.08 -8.21 -15.54
C SER A 110 5.70 -7.58 -15.36
N SER A 111 4.73 -8.00 -16.18
CA SER A 111 3.35 -7.50 -16.07
C SER A 111 2.74 -7.77 -14.69
N ALA A 112 3.06 -8.92 -14.06
CA ALA A 112 2.59 -9.26 -12.72
C ALA A 112 3.21 -8.35 -11.65
N GLU A 113 4.49 -8.04 -11.74
CA GLU A 113 5.16 -7.13 -10.81
C GLU A 113 4.70 -5.68 -10.97
N ALA A 114 4.53 -5.23 -12.21
CA ALA A 114 3.97 -3.92 -12.51
C ALA A 114 2.55 -3.77 -11.95
N ALA A 115 1.70 -4.81 -12.07
CA ALA A 115 0.38 -4.84 -11.47
C ALA A 115 0.44 -4.80 -9.92
N ARG A 116 1.40 -5.51 -9.32
CA ARG A 116 1.62 -5.51 -7.85
C ARG A 116 2.15 -4.19 -7.31
N ASN A 117 2.76 -3.36 -8.18
CA ASN A 117 3.23 -2.01 -7.86
C ASN A 117 2.17 -0.90 -8.14
N ALA A 118 0.94 -1.28 -8.48
CA ALA A 118 -0.16 -0.35 -8.69
C ALA A 118 -1.02 -0.22 -7.43
N THR A 119 -1.83 0.85 -7.37
CA THR A 119 -2.86 1.00 -6.34
C THR A 119 -3.95 -0.05 -6.56
N GLY A 120 -4.27 -0.80 -5.51
CA GLY A 120 -5.39 -1.76 -5.54
C GLY A 120 -6.75 -1.08 -5.54
N ARG A 121 -7.81 -1.90 -5.47
CA ARG A 121 -9.19 -1.44 -5.30
C ARG A 121 -9.77 -2.05 -4.03
N ASP A 122 -10.62 -1.29 -3.36
CA ASP A 122 -11.45 -1.82 -2.28
C ASP A 122 -12.52 -2.75 -2.86
N VAL A 123 -12.78 -3.87 -2.19
CA VAL A 123 -13.75 -4.88 -2.62
C VAL A 123 -14.88 -4.96 -1.60
N LEU A 124 -16.12 -4.83 -2.06
CA LEU A 124 -17.32 -4.99 -1.23
C LEU A 124 -17.87 -6.40 -1.44
N LEU A 125 -17.80 -7.24 -0.41
CA LEU A 125 -18.41 -8.57 -0.43
C LEU A 125 -19.81 -8.52 0.17
N LEU A 126 -20.79 -9.06 -0.56
CA LEU A 126 -22.18 -9.04 -0.16
C LEU A 126 -22.83 -10.42 -0.34
N SER A 127 -23.45 -10.95 0.71
CA SER A 127 -24.26 -12.18 0.61
C SER A 127 -25.58 -11.91 -0.11
N ASP A 128 -26.07 -12.93 -0.84
CA ASP A 128 -27.42 -12.98 -1.39
C ASP A 128 -28.55 -12.82 -0.36
N ASN A 129 -28.28 -13.05 0.93
CA ASN A 129 -29.21 -12.79 2.02
C ASN A 129 -29.41 -11.28 2.33
N ASN A 130 -28.58 -10.39 1.79
CA ASN A 130 -28.70 -8.95 1.97
C ASN A 130 -29.61 -8.35 0.87
N GLY A 131 -30.88 -8.77 0.88
CA GLY A 131 -31.79 -8.65 -0.26
C GLY A 131 -31.84 -7.28 -0.92
N SER A 132 -32.08 -6.19 -0.18
CA SER A 132 -32.29 -4.87 -0.78
C SER A 132 -31.05 -4.31 -1.49
N MET A 133 -29.85 -4.55 -0.96
CA MET A 133 -28.61 -4.10 -1.61
C MET A 133 -28.18 -5.07 -2.71
N TYR A 134 -28.36 -6.37 -2.47
CA TYR A 134 -28.00 -7.42 -3.41
C TYR A 134 -28.81 -7.31 -4.71
N ASP A 135 -30.13 -7.14 -4.59
CA ASP A 135 -31.03 -6.99 -5.74
C ASP A 135 -30.75 -5.73 -6.55
N ASP A 136 -30.43 -4.61 -5.90
CA ASP A 136 -30.08 -3.35 -6.58
C ASP A 136 -28.77 -3.48 -7.37
N ILE A 137 -27.75 -4.12 -6.78
CA ILE A 137 -26.46 -4.40 -7.44
C ILE A 137 -26.67 -5.34 -8.64
N LEU A 138 -27.38 -6.45 -8.45
CA LEU A 138 -27.63 -7.41 -9.52
C LEU A 138 -28.42 -6.81 -10.68
N THR A 139 -29.47 -6.06 -10.36
CA THR A 139 -30.33 -5.43 -11.37
C THR A 139 -29.54 -4.42 -12.21
N LYS A 140 -28.67 -3.62 -11.60
CA LYS A 140 -27.90 -2.60 -12.32
C LYS A 140 -26.72 -3.16 -13.10
N PHE A 141 -26.01 -4.15 -12.57
CA PHE A 141 -24.77 -4.66 -13.17
C PHE A 141 -24.93 -5.88 -14.08
N TYR A 142 -25.96 -6.70 -13.86
CA TYR A 142 -26.10 -8.01 -14.51
C TYR A 142 -27.46 -8.22 -15.22
N SER A 143 -28.36 -7.23 -15.22
CA SER A 143 -29.58 -7.33 -16.04
C SER A 143 -29.31 -7.13 -17.53
N LYS A 144 -30.23 -7.61 -18.38
CA LYS A 144 -30.12 -7.48 -19.85
C LYS A 144 -30.12 -6.02 -20.34
N ARG A 145 -30.58 -5.09 -19.51
CA ARG A 145 -30.51 -3.65 -19.75
C ARG A 145 -29.40 -3.10 -18.84
N GLN A 146 -28.16 -3.46 -19.12
CA GLN A 146 -27.03 -2.96 -18.35
C GLN A 146 -26.98 -1.43 -18.51
N GLU A 147 -27.38 -0.70 -17.47
CA GLU A 147 -27.50 0.75 -17.52
C GLU A 147 -26.17 1.45 -17.19
N CYS A 148 -25.34 0.88 -16.30
CA CYS A 148 -24.12 1.52 -15.79
C CYS A 148 -23.06 0.51 -15.32
N SER A 149 -21.77 0.85 -15.49
CA SER A 149 -20.62 0.12 -14.91
C SER A 149 -20.27 0.58 -13.48
N LYS A 150 -20.88 1.67 -13.01
CA LYS A 150 -20.70 2.22 -11.66
C LYS A 150 -21.93 2.98 -11.19
N PHE A 151 -22.25 2.94 -9.91
CA PHE A 151 -23.33 3.75 -9.32
C PHE A 151 -23.09 4.09 -7.85
N LYS A 152 -23.83 5.06 -7.33
CA LYS A 152 -23.80 5.45 -5.91
C LYS A 152 -24.78 4.59 -5.12
N LEU A 153 -24.32 3.97 -4.04
CA LEU A 153 -25.18 3.21 -3.12
C LEU A 153 -26.23 4.14 -2.50
N ASN A 154 -27.45 3.62 -2.35
CA ASN A 154 -28.52 4.30 -1.63
C ASN A 154 -28.49 3.91 -0.16
N PRO A 155 -28.14 4.82 0.78
CA PRO A 155 -28.02 4.50 2.20
C PRO A 155 -29.29 3.91 2.83
N LYS A 156 -30.48 4.16 2.26
CA LYS A 156 -31.74 3.58 2.73
C LYS A 156 -31.87 2.08 2.44
N ASN A 157 -31.21 1.61 1.38
CA ASN A 157 -31.30 0.22 0.91
C ASN A 157 -30.07 -0.61 1.32
N SER A 158 -29.07 0.03 1.94
CA SER A 158 -27.77 -0.54 2.29
C SER A 158 -27.46 -0.41 3.78
N ASP A 159 -28.49 -0.28 4.63
CA ASP A 159 -28.36 -0.13 6.09
C ASP A 159 -27.38 0.98 6.52
N GLY A 160 -27.38 2.10 5.78
CA GLY A 160 -26.52 3.26 6.04
C GLY A 160 -25.18 3.25 5.32
N LEU A 161 -24.80 2.17 4.62
CA LEU A 161 -23.57 2.14 3.84
C LEU A 161 -23.66 3.13 2.66
N SER A 162 -22.67 4.01 2.54
CA SER A 162 -22.62 5.01 1.48
C SER A 162 -21.30 4.91 0.72
N GLY A 163 -21.35 5.18 -0.57
CA GLY A 163 -20.17 5.05 -1.43
C GLY A 163 -20.55 4.92 -2.89
N LYS A 164 -19.54 4.69 -3.72
CA LYS A 164 -19.71 4.32 -5.12
C LYS A 164 -19.20 2.91 -5.29
N VAL A 165 -19.98 2.10 -5.99
CA VAL A 165 -19.61 0.73 -6.39
C VAL A 165 -19.40 0.69 -7.89
N GLU A 166 -18.45 -0.12 -8.32
CA GLU A 166 -18.09 -0.36 -9.72
C GLU A 166 -18.16 -1.85 -9.98
N LYS A 167 -18.65 -2.23 -11.17
CA LYS A 167 -18.69 -3.62 -11.60
C LYS A 167 -17.25 -4.12 -11.82
N ARG A 168 -16.96 -5.31 -11.31
CA ARG A 168 -15.74 -6.04 -11.66
C ARG A 168 -15.98 -6.86 -12.92
N ASP A 169 -15.27 -6.54 -14.00
CA ASP A 169 -15.54 -7.14 -15.32
C ASP A 169 -15.31 -8.65 -15.37
N ASP A 170 -14.31 -9.16 -14.63
CA ASP A 170 -13.96 -10.59 -14.60
C ASP A 170 -14.74 -11.39 -13.54
N TYR A 171 -15.78 -10.82 -12.93
CA TYR A 171 -16.58 -11.50 -11.91
C TYR A 171 -17.92 -11.99 -12.48
N VAL A 172 -18.25 -13.25 -12.15
CA VAL A 172 -19.53 -13.87 -12.48
C VAL A 172 -20.23 -14.27 -11.18
N PRO A 173 -21.40 -13.67 -10.85
CA PRO A 173 -22.18 -14.06 -9.67
C PRO A 173 -22.49 -15.54 -9.68
N HIS A 174 -22.45 -16.17 -8.50
CA HIS A 174 -22.73 -17.59 -8.32
C HIS A 174 -21.79 -18.55 -9.04
N GLY A 175 -20.63 -18.06 -9.50
CA GLY A 175 -19.56 -18.90 -10.03
C GLY A 175 -18.93 -19.79 -8.95
N ALA A 176 -18.17 -20.79 -9.40
CA ALA A 176 -17.40 -21.63 -8.49
C ALA A 176 -16.16 -20.87 -7.97
N LEU A 177 -15.87 -20.97 -6.67
CA LEU A 177 -14.66 -20.45 -6.05
C LEU A 177 -13.70 -21.60 -5.75
N GLN A 178 -12.51 -21.49 -6.31
CA GLN A 178 -11.43 -22.45 -6.11
C GLN A 178 -10.57 -22.03 -4.93
N TYR A 179 -10.19 -22.99 -4.08
CA TYR A 179 -9.24 -22.76 -3.01
C TYR A 179 -7.86 -22.43 -3.61
N PRO A 180 -7.29 -21.24 -3.34
CA PRO A 180 -6.16 -20.75 -4.11
C PRO A 180 -4.81 -21.35 -3.69
N LEU A 181 -4.74 -22.07 -2.57
CA LEU A 181 -3.48 -22.57 -2.01
C LEU A 181 -3.33 -24.07 -2.22
N ALA A 182 -2.15 -24.50 -2.66
CA ALA A 182 -1.85 -25.91 -2.95
C ALA A 182 -2.08 -26.87 -1.76
N ARG A 183 -2.07 -26.36 -0.52
CA ARG A 183 -2.28 -27.16 0.69
C ARG A 183 -3.69 -27.75 0.82
N GLY A 184 -4.68 -27.28 0.07
CA GLY A 184 -6.04 -27.84 0.07
C GLY A 184 -6.75 -27.81 1.44
N ALA A 185 -6.44 -26.84 2.30
CA ALA A 185 -6.93 -26.83 3.69
C ALA A 185 -8.43 -26.47 3.82
N MET A 186 -9.07 -26.00 2.74
CA MET A 186 -10.50 -25.71 2.67
C MET A 186 -11.06 -26.26 1.36
N PRO A 187 -12.33 -26.68 1.33
CA PRO A 187 -12.97 -27.13 0.10
C PRO A 187 -13.19 -25.98 -0.88
N ASN A 188 -13.35 -26.33 -2.15
CA ASN A 188 -13.89 -25.43 -3.16
C ASN A 188 -15.37 -25.16 -2.88
N LEU A 189 -15.89 -24.05 -3.39
CA LEU A 189 -17.32 -23.75 -3.39
C LEU A 189 -17.83 -23.85 -4.82
N ASP A 190 -18.70 -24.82 -5.09
CA ASP A 190 -19.29 -24.97 -6.43
C ASP A 190 -20.29 -23.84 -6.75
N TYR A 191 -20.85 -23.22 -5.71
CA TYR A 191 -21.84 -22.15 -5.82
C TYR A 191 -21.57 -21.06 -4.78
N ASP A 192 -21.04 -19.91 -5.24
CA ASP A 192 -20.85 -18.72 -4.40
C ASP A 192 -22.19 -18.03 -4.09
N LYS A 193 -22.52 -17.88 -2.80
CA LYS A 193 -23.71 -17.16 -2.32
C LYS A 193 -23.44 -15.69 -2.02
N SER A 194 -22.42 -15.13 -2.65
CA SER A 194 -22.04 -13.73 -2.52
C SER A 194 -21.80 -13.06 -3.87
N VAL A 195 -21.63 -11.74 -3.85
CA VAL A 195 -21.16 -10.89 -4.95
C VAL A 195 -19.99 -10.03 -4.47
N SER A 196 -19.02 -9.79 -5.35
CA SER A 196 -17.81 -8.97 -5.08
C SER A 196 -17.61 -7.86 -6.10
#